data_AF-A0AAU9FIW5-F1
#
_entry.id   AF-A0AAU9FIW5-F1
#
_cell.length_a   1.000
_cell.length_b   1.000
_cell.length_c   1.000
_cell.angle_alpha   90.00
_cell.angle_beta   90.00
_cell.angle_gamma   90.00
#
_symmetry.space_group_name_H-M   'P 1'
#
loop_
_entity.id
_entity.type
_entity.pdbx_description
1 polymer ?
#
loop_
_entity_poly.entity_id
_entity_poly.type
_entity_poly.pdbx_seq_one_letter_code
_entity_poly.pdbx_strand_id
1 'polypeptide(L)'
;MISQLNLITVVGAVALCALAVASPTTTTSTSTEAAPTELSMELSPHCNYTLMKTKTLGVDPSFWKKFFTNLVPFVGSSRSKMQFILFKRDFADCGRELLIDNKENLKKSGFDARHPTRIVIHGWMSQSKGSHIRKVKNAYLSLTHPGVNGEPARYEDFNVIVCDWSKVSTNVNYFGVANMVEDMGFLLADLVRYLHLNADLHYDDVYVIGHSLGAQIAGSAGKQIQPFRFNTIYALDPAGPKFRDQTDEYRIDASDATYVESIQTSVSLGFEQPVGHATFYPNYGKNQKKCYVYGCSHKRAHDYFMESLISPAGFWGPRAERHADGTWILLLSDGEFRMGGEPSIPKNGTFYVKTYAKPPYAMGHRWQMEPDPEEVDDNSTDD
;
A
#
# COMPACT_ATOMS: atom_id res chain seq x y z
N MET A 1 -0.83 -35.77 -1.42
CA MET A 1 -1.63 -35.91 -0.18
C MET A 1 -0.92 -35.20 0.98
N ILE A 2 -0.57 -33.92 0.79
CA ILE A 2 0.03 -33.01 1.79
C ILE A 2 -0.65 -31.66 1.54
N SER A 3 -1.89 -31.48 2.01
CA SER A 3 -2.63 -30.22 1.77
C SER A 3 -3.65 -29.83 2.85
N GLN A 4 -3.61 -30.45 4.04
CA GLN A 4 -4.54 -30.13 5.13
C GLN A 4 -3.83 -29.82 6.45
N LEU A 5 -2.58 -30.28 6.66
CA LEU A 5 -1.88 -30.06 7.93
C LEU A 5 -1.34 -28.63 8.14
N ASN A 6 -1.05 -27.88 7.06
CA ASN A 6 -0.54 -26.49 7.19
C ASN A 6 -1.65 -25.46 7.47
N LEU A 7 -2.92 -25.82 7.27
CA LEU A 7 -4.05 -24.92 7.58
C LEU A 7 -4.36 -24.93 9.08
N ILE A 8 -4.18 -26.08 9.74
CA ILE A 8 -4.42 -26.25 11.18
C ILE A 8 -3.35 -25.54 12.02
N THR A 9 -2.10 -25.44 11.53
CA THR A 9 -1.02 -24.71 12.22
C THR A 9 -1.22 -23.19 12.17
N VAL A 10 -1.76 -22.66 11.07
CA VAL A 10 -2.06 -21.22 10.92
C VAL A 10 -3.26 -20.81 11.80
N VAL A 11 -4.27 -21.67 11.93
CA VAL A 11 -5.42 -21.41 12.81
C VAL A 11 -5.05 -21.60 14.29
N GLY A 12 -4.20 -22.59 14.61
CA GLY A 12 -3.76 -22.88 15.98
C GLY A 12 -2.87 -21.79 16.58
N ALA A 13 -1.97 -21.20 15.81
CA ALA A 13 -1.07 -20.15 16.31
C ALA A 13 -1.79 -18.81 16.61
N VAL A 14 -2.90 -18.53 15.94
CA VAL A 14 -3.69 -17.30 16.16
C VAL A 14 -4.62 -17.44 17.37
N ALA A 15 -5.08 -18.65 17.69
CA ALA A 15 -5.95 -18.89 18.85
C ALA A 15 -5.20 -18.86 20.19
N LEU A 16 -3.92 -19.27 20.23
CA LEU A 16 -3.13 -19.31 21.47
C LEU A 16 -2.70 -17.92 21.99
N CYS A 17 -2.62 -16.90 21.14
CA CYS A 17 -2.35 -15.52 21.61
C CYS A 17 -3.57 -14.85 22.28
N ALA A 18 -4.78 -15.43 22.18
CA ALA A 18 -6.00 -14.83 22.73
C ALA A 18 -6.31 -15.25 24.18
N LEU A 19 -5.58 -16.20 24.77
CA LEU A 19 -5.88 -16.77 26.10
C LEU A 19 -4.95 -16.32 27.24
N ALA A 20 -3.99 -15.42 26.99
CA ALA A 20 -3.01 -15.00 28.00
C ALA A 20 -3.25 -13.61 28.63
N VAL A 21 -4.39 -12.95 28.38
CA VAL A 21 -4.69 -11.64 29.01
C VAL A 21 -6.14 -11.57 29.47
N ALA A 22 -6.47 -12.32 30.52
CA ALA A 22 -7.56 -11.99 31.44
C ALA A 22 -7.47 -12.85 32.70
N SER A 23 -7.02 -12.26 33.80
CA SER A 23 -7.36 -12.72 35.14
C SER A 23 -7.79 -11.49 35.93
N PRO A 24 -9.07 -11.35 36.29
CA PRO A 24 -9.52 -10.25 37.12
C PRO A 24 -9.46 -10.66 38.60
N THR A 25 -8.65 -9.95 39.39
CA THR A 25 -8.87 -9.86 40.84
C THR A 25 -9.90 -8.77 41.11
N THR A 26 -11.03 -9.18 41.67
CA THR A 26 -12.12 -8.34 42.15
C THR A 26 -11.69 -7.49 43.34
N THR A 27 -12.08 -6.22 43.36
CA THR A 27 -12.47 -5.51 44.59
C THR A 27 -13.35 -4.32 44.21
N THR A 28 -14.54 -4.30 44.79
CA THR A 28 -15.55 -3.24 44.73
C THR A 28 -15.20 -2.12 45.70
N SER A 29 -15.30 -0.86 45.27
CA SER A 29 -15.92 0.20 46.10
C SER A 29 -16.31 1.41 45.27
N THR A 30 -17.44 1.98 45.66
CA THR A 30 -18.18 3.12 45.15
C THR A 30 -17.51 4.47 45.47
N SER A 31 -17.55 5.43 44.55
CA SER A 31 -17.84 6.85 44.87
C SER A 31 -18.04 7.70 43.60
N THR A 32 -18.90 8.69 43.77
CA THR A 32 -19.38 9.76 42.89
C THR A 32 -18.34 10.84 42.62
N GLU A 33 -18.23 11.38 41.39
CA GLU A 33 -18.28 12.83 41.08
C GLU A 33 -17.96 13.19 39.61
N ALA A 34 -18.70 14.21 39.14
CA ALA A 34 -18.43 15.26 38.16
C ALA A 34 -17.69 14.98 36.83
N ALA A 35 -18.40 15.26 35.73
CA ALA A 35 -17.88 15.38 34.38
C ALA A 35 -17.06 16.67 34.17
N PRO A 36 -16.01 16.63 33.34
CA PRO A 36 -15.54 17.79 32.59
C PRO A 36 -15.94 17.69 31.11
N THR A 37 -16.47 18.80 30.63
CA THR A 37 -16.89 19.13 29.26
C THR A 37 -15.77 18.91 28.23
N GLU A 38 -15.94 17.93 27.35
CA GLU A 38 -15.14 17.83 26.12
C GLU A 38 -15.69 18.82 25.07
N LEU A 39 -14.81 19.71 24.62
CA LEU A 39 -15.03 20.63 23.52
C LEU A 39 -15.19 19.81 22.22
N SER A 40 -16.44 19.66 21.76
CA SER A 40 -16.74 19.03 20.48
C SER A 40 -16.20 19.90 19.33
N MET A 41 -15.14 19.45 18.66
CA MET A 41 -14.86 19.89 17.30
C MET A 41 -16.03 19.45 16.42
N GLU A 42 -16.88 20.39 16.03
CA GLU A 42 -17.96 20.12 15.08
C GLU A 42 -17.36 19.64 13.75
N LEU A 43 -17.50 18.34 13.51
CA LEU A 43 -17.17 17.69 12.26
C LEU A 43 -18.10 18.26 11.18
N SER A 44 -17.54 18.82 10.10
CA SER A 44 -18.31 19.34 8.96
C SER A 44 -19.38 18.33 8.52
N PRO A 45 -20.61 18.77 8.17
CA PRO A 45 -21.76 17.90 7.83
C PRO A 45 -21.60 17.03 6.57
N HIS A 46 -20.38 16.89 6.03
CA HIS A 46 -20.05 16.12 4.83
C HIS A 46 -19.02 15.01 5.09
N CYS A 47 -18.76 14.64 6.35
CA CYS A 47 -17.81 13.58 6.66
C CYS A 47 -18.43 12.18 6.54
N ASN A 48 -18.19 11.53 5.39
CA ASN A 48 -18.70 10.17 5.13
C ASN A 48 -17.67 9.07 5.44
N TYR A 49 -16.38 9.42 5.58
CA TYR A 49 -15.32 8.46 5.87
C TYR A 49 -14.11 9.08 6.60
N THR A 50 -13.86 8.69 7.85
CA THR A 50 -12.71 9.18 8.64
C THR A 50 -11.52 8.22 8.56
N LEU A 51 -10.33 8.75 8.26
CA LEU A 51 -9.06 8.02 8.20
C LEU A 51 -7.99 8.63 9.12
N MET A 52 -8.18 8.51 10.43
CA MET A 52 -7.26 9.03 11.45
C MET A 52 -6.51 7.93 12.21
N LYS A 53 -5.47 8.30 12.96
CA LYS A 53 -4.82 7.42 13.95
C LYS A 53 -5.71 7.34 15.19
N THR A 54 -6.32 6.19 15.44
CA THR A 54 -7.03 5.94 16.71
C THR A 54 -6.03 5.87 17.86
N LYS A 55 -6.35 6.50 19.00
CA LYS A 55 -5.49 6.50 20.21
C LYS A 55 -5.43 5.13 20.91
N THR A 56 -6.28 4.18 20.55
CA THR A 56 -6.27 2.82 21.09
C THR A 56 -5.17 1.98 20.45
N LEU A 57 -4.23 1.49 21.26
CA LEU A 57 -3.35 0.38 20.90
C LEU A 57 -4.20 -0.89 20.76
N GLY A 58 -4.72 -1.14 19.56
CA GLY A 58 -5.53 -2.32 19.31
C GLY A 58 -6.05 -2.36 17.88
N VAL A 59 -6.13 -3.57 17.34
CA VAL A 59 -6.76 -3.86 16.04
C VAL A 59 -8.18 -3.27 16.04
N ASP A 60 -8.55 -2.50 15.01
CA ASP A 60 -9.84 -1.80 14.89
C ASP A 60 -11.01 -2.77 15.16
N PRO A 61 -11.91 -2.51 16.13
CA PRO A 61 -13.08 -3.36 16.39
C PRO A 61 -13.94 -3.61 15.14
N SER A 62 -13.95 -2.68 14.18
CA SER A 62 -14.64 -2.84 12.89
C SER A 62 -14.00 -3.93 12.02
N PHE A 63 -12.68 -4.13 12.12
CA PHE A 63 -11.96 -5.21 11.46
C PHE A 63 -12.39 -6.56 12.04
N TRP A 64 -12.42 -6.72 13.36
CA TRP A 64 -12.85 -7.98 13.98
C TRP A 64 -14.31 -8.29 13.69
N LYS A 65 -15.20 -7.30 13.74
CA LYS A 65 -16.60 -7.48 13.34
C LYS A 65 -16.70 -8.00 11.90
N LYS A 66 -15.99 -7.37 10.95
CA LYS A 66 -15.97 -7.80 9.53
C LYS A 66 -15.34 -9.18 9.35
N PHE A 67 -14.23 -9.44 10.04
CA PHE A 67 -13.52 -10.72 10.03
C PHE A 67 -14.43 -11.86 10.48
N PHE A 68 -15.12 -11.70 11.62
CA PHE A 68 -16.03 -12.73 12.13
C PHE A 68 -17.29 -12.90 11.28
N THR A 69 -17.83 -11.82 10.68
CA THR A 69 -18.97 -11.95 9.75
C THR A 69 -18.59 -12.63 8.43
N ASN A 70 -17.33 -12.55 8.01
CA ASN A 70 -16.84 -13.11 6.75
C ASN A 70 -16.17 -14.49 6.89
N LEU A 71 -16.18 -15.07 8.09
CA LEU A 71 -15.84 -16.49 8.33
C LEU A 71 -16.94 -17.45 7.83
N VAL A 72 -18.15 -16.94 7.56
CA VAL A 72 -19.22 -17.70 6.91
C VAL A 72 -19.07 -17.57 5.39
N PRO A 73 -18.88 -18.67 4.64
CA PRO A 73 -18.73 -18.62 3.20
C PRO A 73 -20.01 -18.07 2.56
N PHE A 74 -19.85 -17.15 1.62
CA PHE A 74 -20.87 -16.44 0.83
C PHE A 74 -22.29 -16.99 0.95
N VAL A 75 -23.10 -16.40 1.82
CA VAL A 75 -24.56 -16.42 1.73
C VAL A 75 -25.00 -15.00 1.44
N GLY A 76 -25.10 -14.64 0.16
CA GLY A 76 -25.73 -13.38 -0.24
C GLY A 76 -25.16 -12.75 -1.50
N SER A 77 -26.07 -12.49 -2.45
CA SER A 77 -25.91 -11.72 -3.69
C SER A 77 -25.55 -10.24 -3.43
N SER A 78 -24.45 -9.95 -2.74
CA SER A 78 -23.92 -8.60 -2.70
C SER A 78 -22.91 -8.46 -3.82
N ARG A 79 -23.30 -7.78 -4.92
CA ARG A 79 -22.39 -7.38 -6.01
C ARG A 79 -21.05 -6.93 -5.44
N SER A 80 -19.96 -7.45 -6.00
CA SER A 80 -18.58 -6.97 -5.83
C SER A 80 -18.59 -5.45 -5.70
N LYS A 81 -18.33 -4.89 -4.51
CA LYS A 81 -18.34 -3.44 -4.27
C LYS A 81 -16.97 -3.00 -3.78
N MET A 82 -16.37 -2.09 -4.54
CA MET A 82 -15.25 -1.25 -4.13
C MET A 82 -15.77 0.16 -3.88
N GLN A 83 -15.33 0.80 -2.80
CA GLN A 83 -15.60 2.20 -2.52
C GLN A 83 -14.37 3.03 -2.90
N PHE A 84 -14.60 4.21 -3.46
CA PHE A 84 -13.55 5.12 -3.90
C PHE A 84 -13.62 6.37 -3.05
N ILE A 85 -12.64 6.59 -2.19
CA ILE A 85 -12.69 7.66 -1.19
C ILE A 85 -11.64 8.70 -1.52
N LEU A 86 -12.09 9.88 -1.94
CA LEU A 86 -11.24 11.02 -2.23
C LEU A 86 -10.77 11.69 -0.95
N PHE A 87 -9.48 11.98 -0.88
CA PHE A 87 -8.84 12.83 0.09
C PHE A 87 -8.06 13.94 -0.64
N LYS A 88 -8.14 15.13 -0.08
CA LYS A 88 -7.34 16.31 -0.47
C LYS A 88 -6.83 16.98 0.79
N ARG A 89 -5.87 17.89 0.65
CA ARG A 89 -5.25 18.59 1.78
C ARG A 89 -6.29 19.30 2.66
N ASP A 90 -7.28 19.94 2.05
CA ASP A 90 -8.37 20.66 2.74
C ASP A 90 -9.28 19.75 3.58
N PHE A 91 -9.28 18.45 3.30
CA PHE A 91 -10.07 17.45 4.03
C PHE A 91 -9.27 16.15 4.23
N ALA A 92 -8.02 16.29 4.66
CA ALA A 92 -7.05 15.20 4.70
C ALA A 92 -7.49 14.01 5.56
N ASP A 93 -8.27 14.26 6.61
CA ASP A 93 -8.74 13.23 7.55
C ASP A 93 -10.19 12.78 7.31
N CYS A 94 -10.91 13.48 6.45
CA CYS A 94 -12.35 13.34 6.24
C CYS A 94 -12.65 13.15 4.75
N GLY A 95 -12.49 11.91 4.30
CA GLY A 95 -12.62 11.54 2.90
C GLY A 95 -14.07 11.56 2.41
N ARG A 96 -14.24 11.77 1.11
CA ARG A 96 -15.53 11.85 0.43
C ARG A 96 -15.64 10.73 -0.61
N GLU A 97 -16.70 9.93 -0.53
CA GLU A 97 -16.89 8.83 -1.49
C GLU A 97 -17.27 9.39 -2.87
N LEU A 98 -16.55 8.94 -3.90
CA LEU A 98 -16.84 9.13 -5.30
C LEU A 98 -17.76 8.00 -5.77
N LEU A 99 -18.92 8.36 -6.30
CA LEU A 99 -19.91 7.46 -6.82
C LEU A 99 -19.94 7.55 -8.35
N ILE A 100 -19.73 6.41 -9.02
CA ILE A 100 -19.85 6.29 -10.47
C ILE A 100 -21.30 6.62 -10.88
N ASP A 101 -21.47 7.23 -12.05
CA ASP A 101 -22.75 7.67 -12.62
C ASP A 101 -23.53 8.70 -11.78
N ASN A 102 -22.87 9.37 -10.84
CA ASN A 102 -23.49 10.39 -10.00
C ASN A 102 -22.80 11.76 -10.15
N LYS A 103 -23.21 12.52 -11.17
CA LYS A 103 -22.61 13.82 -11.50
C LYS A 103 -22.72 14.84 -10.35
N GLU A 104 -23.81 14.79 -9.58
CA GLU A 104 -23.99 15.69 -8.43
C GLU A 104 -23.06 15.33 -7.27
N ASN A 105 -22.82 14.04 -7.01
CA ASN A 105 -21.78 13.59 -6.08
C ASN A 105 -20.40 14.04 -6.56
N LEU A 106 -20.07 13.86 -7.84
CA LEU A 106 -18.78 14.28 -8.41
C LEU A 106 -18.53 15.78 -8.24
N LYS A 107 -19.51 16.62 -8.61
CA LYS A 107 -19.41 18.09 -8.44
C LYS A 107 -19.19 18.50 -6.98
N LYS A 108 -19.84 17.82 -6.02
CA LYS A 108 -19.73 18.13 -4.58
C LYS A 108 -18.53 17.48 -3.91
N SER A 109 -17.87 16.51 -4.56
CA SER A 109 -16.76 15.76 -3.99
C SER A 109 -15.53 16.63 -3.73
N GLY A 110 -15.29 17.64 -4.56
CA GLY A 110 -14.06 18.43 -4.55
C GLY A 110 -12.93 17.83 -5.41
N PHE A 111 -13.21 16.79 -6.20
CA PHE A 111 -12.31 16.31 -7.24
C PHE A 111 -11.99 17.45 -8.22
N ASP A 112 -10.72 17.54 -8.65
CA ASP A 112 -10.25 18.60 -9.54
C ASP A 112 -9.17 18.05 -10.47
N ALA A 113 -9.48 17.84 -11.75
CA ALA A 113 -8.52 17.23 -12.69
C ALA A 113 -7.27 18.07 -12.97
N ARG A 114 -7.22 19.34 -12.54
CA ARG A 114 -5.98 20.14 -12.58
C ARG A 114 -4.92 19.64 -11.60
N HIS A 115 -5.33 18.81 -10.63
CA HIS A 115 -4.45 18.21 -9.63
C HIS A 115 -4.13 16.77 -10.02
N PRO A 116 -2.86 16.31 -9.92
CA PRO A 116 -2.51 14.93 -10.23
C PRO A 116 -3.30 13.94 -9.37
N THR A 117 -3.64 12.79 -9.95
CA THR A 117 -4.46 11.77 -9.27
C THR A 117 -3.61 10.59 -8.81
N ARG A 118 -3.70 10.24 -7.52
CA ARG A 118 -2.96 9.13 -6.89
C ARG A 118 -3.97 8.15 -6.31
N ILE A 119 -4.05 6.95 -6.88
CA ILE A 119 -5.00 5.92 -6.45
C ILE A 119 -4.28 4.88 -5.61
N VAL A 120 -4.70 4.65 -4.38
CA VAL A 120 -4.05 3.72 -3.43
C VAL A 120 -4.95 2.52 -3.15
N ILE A 121 -4.42 1.31 -3.36
CA ILE A 121 -5.16 0.05 -3.27
C ILE A 121 -4.48 -0.90 -2.26
N HIS A 122 -5.24 -1.34 -1.26
CA HIS A 122 -4.76 -2.29 -0.26
C HIS A 122 -4.85 -3.75 -0.73
N GLY A 123 -4.20 -4.67 0.00
CA GLY A 123 -4.22 -6.11 -0.27
C GLY A 123 -5.21 -6.93 0.56
N TRP A 124 -5.00 -8.25 0.56
CA TRP A 124 -5.73 -9.25 1.36
C TRP A 124 -5.52 -9.06 2.87
N MET A 125 -6.54 -9.35 3.67
CA MET A 125 -6.55 -9.17 5.14
C MET A 125 -6.13 -7.76 5.57
N SER A 126 -6.38 -6.77 4.71
CA SER A 126 -6.13 -5.36 4.95
C SER A 126 -7.41 -4.56 4.74
N GLN A 127 -7.36 -3.29 5.12
CA GLN A 127 -8.45 -2.36 4.92
C GLN A 127 -7.92 -0.96 4.62
N SER A 128 -8.75 -0.17 3.97
CA SER A 128 -8.59 1.28 3.73
C SER A 128 -8.25 2.08 5.00
N LYS A 129 -8.75 1.66 6.17
CA LYS A 129 -8.40 2.24 7.49
C LYS A 129 -7.04 1.85 8.05
N GLY A 130 -6.32 0.98 7.35
CA GLY A 130 -5.00 0.50 7.76
C GLY A 130 -3.98 1.63 7.87
N SER A 131 -3.04 1.48 8.79
CA SER A 131 -1.95 2.44 9.02
C SER A 131 -1.13 2.72 7.75
N HIS A 132 -0.89 1.70 6.92
CA HIS A 132 -0.07 1.81 5.71
C HIS A 132 -0.73 2.66 4.61
N ILE A 133 -2.03 2.47 4.36
CA ILE A 133 -2.79 3.28 3.40
C ILE A 133 -2.84 4.74 3.85
N ARG A 134 -3.09 4.97 5.14
CA ARG A 134 -3.05 6.32 5.73
C ARG A 134 -1.69 6.99 5.56
N LYS A 135 -0.59 6.25 5.78
CA LYS A 135 0.78 6.76 5.63
C LYS A 135 1.07 7.21 4.19
N VAL A 136 0.77 6.37 3.18
CA VAL A 136 0.98 6.72 1.77
C VAL A 136 0.12 7.92 1.36
N LYS A 137 -1.17 7.91 1.72
CA LYS A 137 -2.07 9.05 1.48
C LYS A 137 -1.53 10.34 2.11
N ASN A 138 -1.15 10.30 3.39
CA ASN A 138 -0.63 11.48 4.08
C ASN A 138 0.68 11.98 3.46
N ALA A 139 1.55 11.08 2.99
CA ALA A 139 2.79 11.47 2.34
C ALA A 139 2.52 12.31 1.08
N TYR A 140 1.63 11.85 0.19
CA TYR A 140 1.20 12.66 -0.97
C TYR A 140 0.62 14.01 -0.58
N LEU A 141 -0.29 14.04 0.40
CA LEU A 141 -0.92 15.29 0.86
C LEU A 141 0.05 16.25 1.58
N SER A 142 1.27 15.80 1.90
CA SER A 142 2.31 16.59 2.57
C SER A 142 3.40 17.10 1.63
N LEU A 143 3.40 16.68 0.35
CA LEU A 143 4.43 17.07 -0.60
C LEU A 143 4.39 18.58 -0.89
N THR A 144 5.59 19.13 -1.08
CA THR A 144 5.79 20.54 -1.39
C THR A 144 6.76 20.68 -2.54
N HIS A 145 6.50 21.61 -3.45
CA HIS A 145 7.44 22.05 -4.45
C HIS A 145 8.35 23.16 -3.91
N PRO A 146 9.66 23.12 -4.15
CA PRO A 146 10.54 24.25 -3.88
C PRO A 146 10.00 25.51 -4.57
N GLY A 147 9.96 26.63 -3.86
CA GLY A 147 9.58 27.89 -4.49
C GLY A 147 10.65 28.33 -5.50
N VAL A 148 10.20 28.95 -6.58
CA VAL A 148 11.07 29.49 -7.63
C VAL A 148 11.48 30.92 -7.22
N ASN A 149 12.73 31.31 -7.48
CA ASN A 149 13.22 32.68 -7.25
C ASN A 149 13.12 33.19 -5.79
N GLY A 150 13.31 32.30 -4.80
CA GLY A 150 13.28 32.67 -3.38
C GLY A 150 11.88 32.67 -2.77
N GLU A 151 10.85 32.27 -3.52
CA GLU A 151 9.53 32.03 -2.97
C GLU A 151 9.54 30.88 -1.94
N PRO A 152 8.64 30.89 -0.95
CA PRO A 152 8.44 29.75 -0.06
C PRO A 152 8.03 28.51 -0.84
N ALA A 153 8.41 27.33 -0.34
CA ALA A 153 7.89 26.08 -0.85
C ALA A 153 6.35 26.07 -0.76
N ARG A 154 5.70 25.54 -1.80
CA ARG A 154 4.23 25.48 -1.87
C ARG A 154 3.79 24.03 -1.86
N TYR A 155 2.70 23.74 -1.14
CA TYR A 155 2.10 22.41 -1.18
C TYR A 155 1.66 22.06 -2.59
N GLU A 156 1.90 20.81 -2.96
CA GLU A 156 1.33 20.24 -4.16
C GLU A 156 -0.07 19.70 -3.82
N ASP A 157 -1.07 20.15 -4.58
CA ASP A 157 -2.42 19.66 -4.39
C ASP A 157 -2.64 18.41 -5.25
N PHE A 158 -3.11 17.33 -4.61
CA PHE A 158 -3.40 16.06 -5.24
C PHE A 158 -4.88 15.69 -5.10
N ASN A 159 -5.38 14.85 -6.01
CA ASN A 159 -6.53 13.99 -5.75
C ASN A 159 -6.03 12.63 -5.28
N VAL A 160 -6.07 12.34 -3.96
CA VAL A 160 -5.67 11.03 -3.45
C VAL A 160 -6.91 10.17 -3.24
N ILE A 161 -7.09 9.13 -4.06
CA ILE A 161 -8.25 8.23 -4.01
C ILE A 161 -7.84 6.92 -3.34
N VAL A 162 -8.46 6.58 -2.21
CA VAL A 162 -8.27 5.29 -1.56
C VAL A 162 -9.36 4.33 -2.01
N CYS A 163 -8.95 3.18 -2.54
CA CYS A 163 -9.84 2.09 -2.91
C CYS A 163 -10.10 1.17 -1.71
N ASP A 164 -11.31 1.17 -1.17
CA ASP A 164 -11.75 0.26 -0.12
C ASP A 164 -12.54 -0.91 -0.71
N TRP A 165 -11.93 -2.08 -0.68
CA TRP A 165 -12.57 -3.36 -1.04
C TRP A 165 -12.53 -4.34 0.13
N SER A 166 -12.50 -3.82 1.37
CA SER A 166 -12.44 -4.59 2.62
C SER A 166 -13.62 -5.57 2.79
N LYS A 167 -14.75 -5.31 2.14
CA LYS A 167 -15.88 -6.26 2.11
C LYS A 167 -15.51 -7.62 1.53
N VAL A 168 -14.61 -7.64 0.54
CA VAL A 168 -14.15 -8.86 -0.12
C VAL A 168 -12.81 -9.31 0.48
N SER A 169 -11.84 -8.40 0.59
CA SER A 169 -10.46 -8.74 0.97
C SER A 169 -10.25 -9.18 2.41
N THR A 170 -11.21 -8.97 3.32
CA THR A 170 -11.13 -9.47 4.71
C THR A 170 -11.60 -10.92 4.86
N ASN A 171 -12.05 -11.56 3.78
CA ASN A 171 -12.39 -12.98 3.79
C ASN A 171 -11.12 -13.84 3.84
N VAL A 172 -11.07 -14.83 4.74
CA VAL A 172 -9.91 -15.71 4.95
C VAL A 172 -9.64 -16.68 3.79
N ASN A 173 -10.59 -16.88 2.87
CA ASN A 173 -10.39 -17.70 1.68
C ASN A 173 -9.57 -16.91 0.64
N TYR A 174 -8.24 -17.01 0.73
CA TYR A 174 -7.32 -16.31 -0.17
C TYR A 174 -7.65 -16.51 -1.65
N PHE A 175 -7.83 -17.76 -2.10
CA PHE A 175 -8.08 -18.03 -3.53
C PHE A 175 -9.43 -17.51 -4.00
N GLY A 176 -10.46 -17.56 -3.14
CA GLY A 176 -11.75 -16.93 -3.40
C GLY A 176 -11.61 -15.41 -3.59
N VAL A 177 -10.86 -14.74 -2.72
CA VAL A 177 -10.57 -13.30 -2.84
C VAL A 177 -9.73 -13.00 -4.08
N ALA A 178 -8.71 -13.80 -4.36
CA ALA A 178 -7.82 -13.61 -5.50
C ALA A 178 -8.53 -13.82 -6.85
N ASN A 179 -9.64 -14.57 -6.89
CA ASN A 179 -10.52 -14.67 -8.05
C ASN A 179 -11.31 -13.38 -8.34
N MET A 180 -11.45 -12.50 -7.36
CA MET A 180 -12.16 -11.22 -7.54
C MET A 180 -11.27 -10.10 -8.08
N VAL A 181 -9.97 -10.36 -8.34
CA VAL A 181 -9.02 -9.32 -8.79
C VAL A 181 -9.47 -8.66 -10.09
N GLU A 182 -9.96 -9.43 -11.05
CA GLU A 182 -10.41 -8.90 -12.35
C GLU A 182 -11.65 -8.04 -12.21
N ASP A 183 -12.64 -8.48 -11.41
CA ASP A 183 -13.82 -7.70 -11.05
C ASP A 183 -13.45 -6.39 -10.35
N MET A 184 -12.50 -6.42 -9.41
CA MET A 184 -12.02 -5.22 -8.72
C MET A 184 -11.26 -4.28 -9.68
N GLY A 185 -10.50 -4.84 -10.62
CA GLY A 185 -9.85 -4.10 -11.70
C GLY A 185 -10.85 -3.41 -12.61
N PHE A 186 -11.96 -4.08 -12.93
CA PHE A 186 -13.05 -3.52 -13.71
C PHE A 186 -13.67 -2.31 -13.02
N LEU A 187 -13.99 -2.43 -11.73
CA LEU A 187 -14.57 -1.31 -10.96
C LEU A 187 -13.64 -0.09 -10.92
N LEU A 188 -12.32 -0.31 -10.79
CA LEU A 188 -11.35 0.78 -10.84
C LEU A 188 -11.25 1.42 -12.24
N ALA A 189 -11.19 0.59 -13.29
CA ALA A 189 -11.20 1.06 -14.67
C ALA A 189 -12.45 1.91 -14.98
N ASP A 190 -13.60 1.48 -14.47
CA ASP A 190 -14.89 2.15 -14.61
C ASP A 190 -14.91 3.51 -13.90
N LEU A 191 -14.37 3.60 -12.68
CA LEU A 191 -14.18 4.90 -12.01
C LEU A 191 -13.32 5.85 -12.85
N VAL A 192 -12.16 5.39 -13.32
CA VAL A 192 -11.23 6.27 -14.03
C VAL A 192 -11.84 6.75 -15.35
N ARG A 193 -12.54 5.87 -16.08
CA ARG A 193 -13.33 6.27 -17.27
C ARG A 193 -14.40 7.29 -16.92
N TYR A 194 -15.13 7.08 -15.83
CA TYR A 194 -16.16 8.02 -15.38
C TYR A 194 -15.57 9.41 -15.09
N LEU A 195 -14.44 9.47 -14.38
CA LEU A 195 -13.72 10.72 -14.09
C LEU A 195 -13.15 11.37 -15.35
N HIS A 196 -12.63 10.60 -16.30
CA HIS A 196 -12.17 11.11 -17.59
C HIS A 196 -13.32 11.78 -18.37
N LEU A 197 -14.46 11.09 -18.48
CA LEU A 197 -15.61 11.56 -19.26
C LEU A 197 -16.40 12.71 -18.62
N ASN A 198 -16.32 12.87 -17.29
CA ASN A 198 -17.21 13.80 -16.56
C ASN A 198 -16.47 14.84 -15.71
N ALA A 199 -15.15 14.76 -15.58
CA ALA A 199 -14.35 15.70 -14.81
C ALA A 199 -12.98 16.01 -15.45
N ASP A 200 -12.81 15.72 -16.75
CA ASP A 200 -11.61 16.06 -17.53
C ASP A 200 -10.29 15.46 -16.98
N LEU A 201 -10.36 14.32 -16.28
CA LEU A 201 -9.17 13.60 -15.83
C LEU A 201 -8.37 13.10 -17.04
N HIS A 202 -7.09 13.45 -17.14
CA HIS A 202 -6.18 12.82 -18.10
C HIS A 202 -5.54 11.56 -17.51
N TYR A 203 -5.47 10.49 -18.31
CA TYR A 203 -4.85 9.23 -17.90
C TYR A 203 -3.35 9.39 -17.58
N ASP A 204 -2.68 10.33 -18.24
CA ASP A 204 -1.26 10.68 -18.02
C ASP A 204 -0.99 11.33 -16.65
N ASP A 205 -2.04 11.74 -15.92
CA ASP A 205 -1.93 12.29 -14.57
C ASP A 205 -2.27 11.25 -13.48
N VAL A 206 -2.62 10.03 -13.87
CA VAL A 206 -3.07 8.96 -12.95
C VAL A 206 -1.92 8.04 -12.60
N TYR A 207 -1.59 7.98 -11.30
CA TYR A 207 -0.70 6.95 -10.77
C TYR A 207 -1.51 6.01 -9.88
N VAL A 208 -1.26 4.70 -10.00
CA VAL A 208 -1.91 3.67 -9.20
C VAL A 208 -0.86 2.97 -8.33
N ILE A 209 -1.08 3.00 -7.02
CA ILE A 209 -0.21 2.45 -6.00
C ILE A 209 -0.93 1.24 -5.39
N GLY A 210 -0.55 0.05 -5.83
CA GLY A 210 -1.19 -1.20 -5.41
C GLY A 210 -0.26 -2.03 -4.55
N HIS A 211 -0.73 -2.51 -3.41
CA HIS A 211 0.03 -3.45 -2.56
C HIS A 211 -0.55 -4.85 -2.58
N SER A 212 0.30 -5.87 -2.68
CA SER A 212 -0.14 -7.27 -2.62
C SER A 212 -1.18 -7.57 -3.70
N LEU A 213 -2.39 -8.05 -3.35
CA LEU A 213 -3.51 -8.19 -4.31
C LEU A 213 -3.93 -6.85 -4.92
N GLY A 214 -3.73 -5.73 -4.23
CA GLY A 214 -3.96 -4.39 -4.79
C GLY A 214 -3.06 -4.07 -5.98
N ALA A 215 -1.85 -4.63 -6.05
CA ALA A 215 -0.99 -4.50 -7.24
C ALA A 215 -1.54 -5.29 -8.43
N GLN A 216 -2.11 -6.47 -8.17
CA GLN A 216 -2.78 -7.27 -9.20
C GLN A 216 -4.05 -6.59 -9.70
N ILE A 217 -4.81 -5.94 -8.80
CA ILE A 217 -5.97 -5.11 -9.16
C ILE A 217 -5.55 -3.93 -10.04
N ALA A 218 -4.44 -3.25 -9.70
CA ALA A 218 -3.89 -2.17 -10.51
C ALA A 218 -3.53 -2.65 -11.93
N GLY A 219 -2.86 -3.79 -12.04
CA GLY A 219 -2.52 -4.40 -13.33
C GLY A 219 -3.76 -4.77 -14.14
N SER A 220 -4.73 -5.42 -13.51
CA SER A 220 -6.01 -5.74 -14.16
C SER A 220 -6.76 -4.50 -14.64
N ALA A 221 -6.81 -3.43 -13.84
CA ALA A 221 -7.40 -2.17 -14.26
C ALA A 221 -6.64 -1.58 -15.47
N GLY A 222 -5.30 -1.62 -15.46
CA GLY A 222 -4.44 -1.16 -16.56
C GLY A 222 -4.71 -1.87 -17.89
N LYS A 223 -4.92 -3.19 -17.86
CA LYS A 223 -5.35 -3.97 -19.03
C LYS A 223 -6.73 -3.57 -19.50
N GLN A 224 -7.64 -3.37 -18.55
CA GLN A 224 -9.03 -3.10 -18.86
C GLN A 224 -9.27 -1.69 -19.38
N ILE A 225 -8.38 -0.71 -19.14
CA ILE A 225 -8.52 0.67 -19.68
C ILE A 225 -7.91 0.86 -21.08
N GLN A 226 -7.28 -0.16 -21.66
CA GLN A 226 -6.70 -0.07 -23.00
C GLN A 226 -7.74 0.43 -24.04
N PRO A 227 -7.32 1.21 -25.06
CA PRO A 227 -5.93 1.55 -25.41
C PRO A 227 -5.32 2.68 -24.56
N PHE A 228 -6.07 3.26 -23.62
CA PHE A 228 -5.53 4.23 -22.66
C PHE A 228 -4.64 3.53 -21.64
N ARG A 229 -3.74 4.30 -21.01
CA ARG A 229 -2.81 3.78 -20.00
C ARG A 229 -2.73 4.75 -18.85
N PHE A 230 -2.69 4.22 -17.62
CA PHE A 230 -2.21 5.02 -16.49
C PHE A 230 -0.80 5.46 -16.78
N ASN A 231 -0.40 6.62 -16.25
CA ASN A 231 0.99 7.04 -16.36
C ASN A 231 1.92 6.07 -15.65
N THR A 232 1.66 5.82 -14.37
CA THR A 232 2.53 4.98 -13.54
C THR A 232 1.74 4.01 -12.68
N ILE A 233 2.15 2.74 -12.64
CA ILE A 233 1.78 1.81 -11.57
C ILE A 233 2.98 1.56 -10.67
N TYR A 234 2.83 1.83 -9.37
CA TYR A 234 3.74 1.35 -8.34
C TYR A 234 3.20 0.07 -7.73
N ALA A 235 3.82 -1.06 -8.06
CA ALA A 235 3.46 -2.39 -7.56
C ALA A 235 4.26 -2.71 -6.29
N LEU A 236 3.66 -2.46 -5.13
CA LEU A 236 4.27 -2.66 -3.82
C LEU A 236 4.15 -4.13 -3.41
N ASP A 237 5.25 -4.86 -3.52
CA ASP A 237 5.37 -6.30 -3.24
C ASP A 237 4.16 -7.09 -3.79
N PRO A 238 3.96 -7.14 -5.12
CA PRO A 238 2.76 -7.71 -5.74
C PRO A 238 2.51 -9.14 -5.27
N ALA A 239 1.26 -9.52 -5.01
CA ALA A 239 0.96 -10.85 -4.46
C ALA A 239 1.34 -11.96 -5.45
N GLY A 240 2.21 -12.86 -5.03
CA GLY A 240 2.70 -13.98 -5.81
C GLY A 240 1.77 -15.19 -5.88
N PRO A 241 1.20 -15.71 -4.76
CA PRO A 241 0.36 -16.90 -4.81
C PRO A 241 -0.84 -16.71 -5.75
N LYS A 242 -1.11 -17.71 -6.61
CA LYS A 242 -2.02 -17.68 -7.78
C LYS A 242 -1.45 -17.00 -9.03
N PHE A 243 -0.56 -16.01 -8.91
CA PHE A 243 -0.16 -15.12 -10.00
C PHE A 243 1.23 -15.40 -10.61
N ARG A 244 2.18 -15.98 -9.85
CA ARG A 244 3.56 -16.21 -10.32
C ARG A 244 3.64 -17.03 -11.62
N ASP A 245 2.76 -18.03 -11.74
CA ASP A 245 2.76 -18.96 -12.87
C ASP A 245 1.72 -18.57 -13.95
N GLN A 246 1.12 -17.39 -13.85
CA GLN A 246 0.17 -16.88 -14.83
C GLN A 246 0.89 -16.17 -15.97
N THR A 247 0.23 -16.15 -17.13
CA THR A 247 0.63 -15.30 -18.25
C THR A 247 0.46 -13.83 -17.88
N ASP A 248 1.15 -12.95 -18.60
CA ASP A 248 1.13 -11.51 -18.39
C ASP A 248 -0.27 -10.92 -18.46
N GLU A 249 -1.21 -11.59 -19.14
CA GLU A 249 -2.64 -11.26 -19.22
C GLU A 249 -3.37 -11.33 -17.86
N TYR A 250 -2.96 -12.22 -16.94
CA TYR A 250 -3.66 -12.47 -15.68
C TYR A 250 -2.88 -12.06 -14.43
N ARG A 251 -1.77 -11.31 -14.60
CA ARG A 251 -0.96 -10.74 -13.51
C ARG A 251 -0.48 -9.35 -13.86
N ILE A 252 -0.03 -8.58 -12.88
CA ILE A 252 0.65 -7.29 -13.11
C ILE A 252 1.86 -7.49 -14.05
N ASP A 253 1.94 -6.63 -15.05
CA ASP A 253 2.96 -6.64 -16.10
C ASP A 253 3.38 -5.21 -16.50
N ALA A 254 4.53 -5.06 -17.18
CA ALA A 254 5.01 -3.80 -17.72
C ALA A 254 3.99 -3.12 -18.66
N SER A 255 3.22 -3.88 -19.43
CA SER A 255 2.25 -3.35 -20.40
C SER A 255 1.02 -2.65 -19.77
N ASP A 256 0.83 -2.77 -18.45
CA ASP A 256 -0.38 -2.30 -17.74
C ASP A 256 -0.43 -0.77 -17.56
N ALA A 257 0.68 -0.07 -17.78
CA ALA A 257 0.78 1.39 -17.72
C ALA A 257 1.90 1.89 -18.63
N THR A 258 2.04 3.21 -18.76
CA THR A 258 3.20 3.82 -19.42
C THR A 258 4.50 3.49 -18.69
N TYR A 259 4.45 3.44 -17.36
CA TYR A 259 5.55 2.99 -16.51
C TYR A 259 5.04 2.10 -15.37
N VAL A 260 5.75 1.01 -15.09
CA VAL A 260 5.41 0.08 -14.01
C VAL A 260 6.67 -0.19 -13.23
N GLU A 261 6.68 0.21 -11.96
CA GLU A 261 7.79 -0.03 -11.04
C GLU A 261 7.32 -0.93 -9.91
N SER A 262 7.99 -2.07 -9.73
CA SER A 262 7.73 -2.95 -8.59
C SER A 262 8.79 -2.81 -7.50
N ILE A 263 8.34 -2.82 -6.25
CA ILE A 263 9.19 -2.82 -5.06
C ILE A 263 9.00 -4.17 -4.37
N GLN A 264 9.88 -5.13 -4.64
CA GLN A 264 9.79 -6.50 -4.15
C GLN A 264 10.54 -6.63 -2.83
N THR A 265 9.80 -6.89 -1.76
CA THR A 265 10.33 -6.95 -0.39
C THR A 265 10.20 -8.32 0.24
N SER A 266 9.40 -9.23 -0.33
CA SER A 266 9.30 -10.60 0.13
C SER A 266 9.09 -11.62 -0.99
N VAL A 267 9.84 -12.73 -0.95
CA VAL A 267 9.66 -13.84 -1.91
C VAL A 267 8.55 -14.81 -1.50
N SER A 268 8.21 -14.89 -0.20
CA SER A 268 7.20 -15.83 0.29
C SER A 268 5.78 -15.43 -0.12
N LEU A 269 5.46 -14.14 -0.02
CA LEU A 269 4.17 -13.57 -0.38
C LEU A 269 4.20 -12.76 -1.68
N GLY A 270 5.35 -12.17 -2.02
CA GLY A 270 5.55 -11.39 -3.23
C GLY A 270 6.07 -12.20 -4.42
N PHE A 271 6.55 -11.51 -5.44
CA PHE A 271 7.28 -12.13 -6.54
C PHE A 271 8.75 -12.32 -6.18
N GLU A 272 9.37 -13.29 -6.84
CA GLU A 272 10.83 -13.42 -6.85
C GLU A 272 11.40 -13.05 -8.23
N GLN A 273 10.66 -13.32 -9.30
CA GLN A 273 10.99 -12.86 -10.65
C GLN A 273 10.67 -11.37 -10.83
N PRO A 274 11.42 -10.65 -11.69
CA PRO A 274 11.13 -9.24 -11.98
C PRO A 274 9.72 -9.01 -12.53
N VAL A 275 9.12 -7.89 -12.15
CA VAL A 275 7.76 -7.47 -12.54
C VAL A 275 7.78 -6.00 -12.94
N GLY A 276 7.23 -5.68 -14.11
CA GLY A 276 7.14 -4.32 -14.63
C GLY A 276 8.37 -3.89 -15.43
N HIS A 277 8.41 -2.60 -15.76
CA HIS A 277 9.54 -1.99 -16.47
C HIS A 277 10.78 -1.96 -15.58
N ALA A 278 10.60 -1.58 -14.31
CA ALA A 278 11.66 -1.54 -13.31
C ALA A 278 11.26 -2.39 -12.10
N THR A 279 12.19 -3.20 -11.60
CA THR A 279 12.01 -3.96 -10.36
C THR A 279 13.11 -3.62 -9.38
N PHE A 280 12.73 -3.10 -8.22
CA PHE A 280 13.63 -2.84 -7.11
C PHE A 280 13.52 -3.94 -6.06
N TYR A 281 14.67 -4.42 -5.60
CA TYR A 281 14.80 -5.42 -4.54
C TYR A 281 15.52 -4.83 -3.32
N PRO A 282 14.79 -4.11 -2.44
CA PRO A 282 15.32 -3.72 -1.15
C PRO A 282 15.85 -4.92 -0.37
N ASN A 283 17.12 -4.88 0.02
CA ASN A 283 17.81 -5.95 0.73
C ASN A 283 17.59 -7.33 0.05
N TYR A 284 17.77 -7.36 -1.28
CA TYR A 284 17.59 -8.55 -2.13
C TYR A 284 16.14 -9.08 -2.21
N GLY A 285 15.16 -8.33 -1.68
CA GLY A 285 13.73 -8.60 -1.76
C GLY A 285 13.25 -9.89 -1.10
N LYS A 286 14.05 -10.49 -0.21
CA LYS A 286 13.68 -11.72 0.52
C LYS A 286 13.14 -11.43 1.91
N ASN A 287 14.01 -10.97 2.80
CA ASN A 287 13.70 -10.66 4.19
C ASN A 287 14.18 -9.26 4.50
N GLN A 288 13.28 -8.42 5.01
CA GLN A 288 13.62 -7.06 5.40
C GLN A 288 14.20 -7.04 6.81
N LYS A 289 15.11 -6.11 7.08
CA LYS A 289 15.76 -5.99 8.39
C LYS A 289 14.73 -5.76 9.50
N LYS A 290 14.93 -6.43 10.64
CA LYS A 290 14.04 -6.43 11.82
C LYS A 290 12.60 -6.89 11.52
N CYS A 291 12.41 -7.73 10.50
CA CYS A 291 11.15 -8.41 10.25
C CYS A 291 11.21 -9.88 10.67
N TYR A 292 10.76 -10.15 11.90
CA TYR A 292 10.75 -11.51 12.48
C TYR A 292 9.41 -12.25 12.35
N VAL A 293 8.33 -11.51 12.09
CA VAL A 293 6.97 -12.07 11.98
C VAL A 293 6.55 -12.23 10.51
N TYR A 294 5.78 -13.29 10.24
CA TYR A 294 5.27 -13.57 8.89
C TYR A 294 4.49 -12.37 8.33
N GLY A 295 4.78 -12.01 7.09
CA GLY A 295 4.18 -10.85 6.41
C GLY A 295 4.76 -9.48 6.79
N CYS A 296 5.72 -9.39 7.73
CA CYS A 296 6.38 -8.11 8.02
C CYS A 296 7.13 -7.56 6.79
N SER A 297 7.97 -8.41 6.17
CA SER A 297 8.71 -8.04 4.95
C SER A 297 7.74 -7.59 3.86
N HIS A 298 6.61 -8.29 3.70
CA HIS A 298 5.58 -7.95 2.72
C HIS A 298 4.94 -6.58 2.93
N LYS A 299 4.73 -6.18 4.19
CA LYS A 299 4.19 -4.84 4.53
C LYS A 299 5.23 -3.73 4.37
N ARG A 300 6.53 -4.05 4.43
CA ARG A 300 7.61 -3.06 4.39
C ARG A 300 7.65 -2.27 3.08
N ALA A 301 7.17 -2.83 1.97
CA ALA A 301 7.04 -2.11 0.71
C ALA A 301 6.23 -0.80 0.83
N HIS A 302 5.20 -0.75 1.68
CA HIS A 302 4.47 0.50 1.97
C HIS A 302 5.36 1.54 2.65
N ASP A 303 6.14 1.12 3.64
CA ASP A 303 6.96 2.04 4.40
C ASP A 303 8.10 2.60 3.54
N TYR A 304 8.75 1.76 2.72
CA TYR A 304 9.77 2.22 1.77
C TYR A 304 9.19 3.13 0.70
N PHE A 305 8.04 2.78 0.11
CA PHE A 305 7.40 3.64 -0.88
C PHE A 305 6.99 4.98 -0.28
N MET A 306 6.32 4.97 0.88
CA MET A 306 5.94 6.20 1.58
C MET A 306 7.16 7.08 1.85
N GLU A 307 8.23 6.51 2.38
CA GLU A 307 9.45 7.25 2.67
C GLU A 307 10.13 7.74 1.37
N SER A 308 10.03 7.01 0.26
CA SER A 308 10.61 7.44 -1.03
C SER A 308 10.01 8.75 -1.56
N LEU A 309 8.76 9.04 -1.18
CA LEU A 309 8.04 10.26 -1.53
C LEU A 309 8.59 11.48 -0.76
N ILE A 310 8.84 11.32 0.54
CA ILE A 310 9.11 12.44 1.45
C ILE A 310 10.58 12.55 1.89
N SER A 311 11.39 11.53 1.64
CA SER A 311 12.79 11.51 2.06
C SER A 311 13.65 12.36 1.12
N PRO A 312 14.39 13.37 1.63
CA PRO A 312 15.33 14.13 0.82
C PRO A 312 16.54 13.28 0.40
N ALA A 313 16.87 12.22 1.15
CA ALA A 313 17.94 11.31 0.78
C ALA A 313 17.52 10.39 -0.37
N GLY A 314 16.29 9.88 -0.33
CA GLY A 314 15.78 8.91 -1.29
C GLY A 314 16.44 7.52 -1.18
N PHE A 315 15.86 6.57 -1.90
CA PHE A 315 16.37 5.20 -2.00
C PHE A 315 17.09 5.06 -3.32
N TRP A 316 18.39 4.75 -3.28
CA TRP A 316 19.23 4.64 -4.46
C TRP A 316 19.96 3.30 -4.45
N GLY A 317 20.24 2.80 -5.63
CA GLY A 317 21.10 1.64 -5.79
C GLY A 317 21.35 1.30 -7.25
N PRO A 318 22.24 0.33 -7.51
CA PRO A 318 22.75 0.04 -8.83
C PRO A 318 21.78 -0.86 -9.57
N ARG A 319 21.96 -0.94 -10.90
CA ARG A 319 21.42 -2.05 -11.67
C ARG A 319 21.99 -3.36 -11.12
N ALA A 320 21.17 -4.41 -11.14
CA ALA A 320 21.54 -5.72 -10.67
C ALA A 320 21.03 -6.82 -11.60
N GLU A 321 21.80 -7.89 -11.72
CA GLU A 321 21.42 -9.12 -12.39
C GLU A 321 21.24 -10.21 -11.34
N ARG A 322 20.15 -10.97 -11.46
CA ARG A 322 19.86 -12.10 -10.57
C ARG A 322 19.93 -13.39 -11.37
N HIS A 323 20.85 -14.26 -10.99
CA HIS A 323 21.05 -15.55 -11.64
C HIS A 323 20.10 -16.61 -11.07
N ALA A 324 19.92 -17.71 -11.82
CA ALA A 324 19.01 -18.80 -11.45
C ALA A 324 19.43 -19.53 -10.16
N ASP A 325 20.72 -19.53 -9.84
CA ASP A 325 21.29 -20.06 -8.59
C ASP A 325 21.06 -19.14 -7.38
N GLY A 326 20.46 -17.96 -7.59
CA GLY A 326 20.19 -16.97 -6.56
C GLY A 326 21.34 -15.98 -6.33
N THR A 327 22.42 -16.06 -7.11
CA THR A 327 23.53 -15.11 -7.08
C THR A 327 23.09 -13.75 -7.62
N TRP A 328 23.59 -12.68 -7.00
CA TRP A 328 23.36 -11.30 -7.41
C TRP A 328 24.66 -10.66 -7.92
N ILE A 329 24.60 -10.08 -9.10
CA ILE A 329 25.69 -9.26 -9.66
C ILE A 329 25.22 -7.81 -9.62
N LEU A 330 25.98 -6.94 -8.93
CA LEU A 330 25.69 -5.51 -8.88
C LEU A 330 26.55 -4.78 -9.91
N LEU A 331 25.89 -4.12 -10.87
CA LEU A 331 26.52 -3.41 -11.97
C LEU A 331 26.82 -1.95 -11.55
N LEU A 332 27.82 -1.77 -10.70
CA LEU A 332 28.14 -0.48 -10.08
C LEU A 332 28.55 0.62 -11.10
N SER A 333 29.08 0.22 -12.26
CA SER A 333 29.47 1.12 -13.34
C SER A 333 28.30 1.82 -14.02
N ASP A 334 27.08 1.28 -13.91
CA ASP A 334 25.89 1.79 -14.60
C ASP A 334 25.28 3.02 -13.90
N GLY A 335 25.85 3.43 -12.77
CA GLY A 335 25.31 4.47 -11.91
C GLY A 335 24.18 3.97 -11.02
N GLU A 336 23.46 4.93 -10.42
CA GLU A 336 22.45 4.67 -9.40
C GLU A 336 21.08 5.13 -9.85
N PHE A 337 20.08 4.36 -9.47
CA PHE A 337 18.69 4.56 -9.87
C PHE A 337 17.83 4.74 -8.63
N ARG A 338 17.04 5.81 -8.62
CA ARG A 338 16.13 6.10 -7.51
C ARG A 338 14.95 5.13 -7.51
N MET A 339 14.65 4.52 -6.38
CA MET A 339 13.41 3.76 -6.17
C MET A 339 12.29 4.69 -5.70
N GLY A 340 11.08 4.48 -6.23
CA GLY A 340 9.89 5.25 -5.88
C GLY A 340 10.00 6.73 -6.24
N GLY A 341 9.42 7.59 -5.40
CA GLY A 341 9.42 9.04 -5.56
C GLY A 341 8.20 9.62 -6.26
N GLU A 342 8.18 10.96 -6.33
CA GLU A 342 7.18 11.77 -7.00
C GLU A 342 7.90 13.02 -7.59
N PRO A 343 7.79 13.28 -8.91
CA PRO A 343 7.17 12.43 -9.93
C PRO A 343 7.95 11.12 -10.15
N SER A 344 7.30 10.16 -10.83
CA SER A 344 8.00 8.96 -11.27
C SER A 344 9.03 9.32 -12.36
N ILE A 345 10.17 8.64 -12.32
CA ILE A 345 11.22 8.76 -13.33
C ILE A 345 11.29 7.41 -14.04
N PRO A 346 10.84 7.27 -15.29
CA PRO A 346 10.88 5.98 -15.99
C PRO A 346 12.30 5.44 -16.12
N LYS A 347 12.45 4.13 -15.92
CA LYS A 347 13.71 3.39 -16.11
C LYS A 347 13.39 1.93 -16.43
N ASN A 348 14.39 1.15 -16.85
CA ASN A 348 14.18 -0.26 -17.19
C ASN A 348 15.25 -1.13 -16.53
N GLY A 349 14.81 -2.24 -15.94
CA GLY A 349 15.66 -3.33 -15.47
C GLY A 349 15.43 -3.73 -14.01
N THR A 350 16.38 -4.47 -13.46
CA THR A 350 16.40 -4.91 -12.06
C THR A 350 17.43 -4.11 -11.27
N PHE A 351 17.08 -3.73 -10.05
CA PHE A 351 17.87 -2.85 -9.20
C PHE A 351 17.92 -3.40 -7.78
N TYR A 352 19.10 -3.29 -7.17
CA TYR A 352 19.29 -3.56 -5.74
C TYR A 352 19.15 -2.25 -4.96
N VAL A 353 18.61 -2.31 -3.74
CA VAL A 353 18.58 -1.16 -2.82
C VAL A 353 18.97 -1.63 -1.43
N LYS A 354 19.98 -1.02 -0.82
CA LYS A 354 20.29 -1.23 0.59
C LYS A 354 19.46 -0.27 1.44
N THR A 355 18.98 -0.73 2.59
CA THR A 355 18.24 0.14 3.53
C THR A 355 18.77 -0.02 4.96
N TYR A 356 18.51 0.97 5.81
CA TYR A 356 18.65 0.81 7.26
C TYR A 356 17.58 -0.14 7.81
N ALA A 357 17.77 -0.59 9.06
CA ALA A 357 16.84 -1.47 9.76
C ALA A 357 15.59 -0.74 10.32
N LYS A 358 15.70 0.56 10.58
CA LYS A 358 14.67 1.43 11.18
C LYS A 358 14.47 2.71 10.34
N PRO A 359 13.31 3.39 10.45
CA PRO A 359 13.09 4.67 9.79
C PRO A 359 14.01 5.78 10.36
N PRO A 360 14.47 6.75 9.53
CA PRO A 360 14.38 6.73 8.08
C PRO A 360 15.21 5.59 7.49
N TYR A 361 14.60 4.78 6.62
CA TYR A 361 15.22 3.61 5.98
C TYR A 361 16.14 3.99 4.82
N ALA A 362 15.89 5.13 4.18
CA ALA A 362 16.60 5.64 3.03
C ALA A 362 18.05 5.99 3.40
N MET A 363 19.01 5.39 2.69
CA MET A 363 20.45 5.65 2.88
C MET A 363 20.98 6.77 1.97
N GLY A 364 20.19 7.23 0.99
CA GLY A 364 20.69 8.09 -0.08
C GLY A 364 21.75 7.41 -0.94
N HIS A 365 22.66 8.20 -1.49
CA HIS A 365 23.80 7.74 -2.29
C HIS A 365 24.92 7.06 -1.46
N ARG A 366 24.81 7.03 -0.13
CA ARG A 366 25.88 6.51 0.77
C ARG A 366 25.81 5.00 1.03
N TRP A 367 24.94 4.28 0.35
CA TRP A 367 24.68 2.85 0.63
C TRP A 367 25.91 1.93 0.46
N GLN A 368 26.95 2.40 -0.24
CA GLN A 368 28.23 1.70 -0.40
C GLN A 368 29.25 1.98 0.73
N MET A 369 29.14 3.11 1.43
CA MET A 369 30.19 3.62 2.33
C MET A 369 29.96 3.31 3.81
N GLU A 370 28.73 3.04 4.21
CA GLU A 370 28.39 2.83 5.62
C GLU A 370 28.04 1.35 5.89
N PRO A 371 28.76 0.67 6.82
CA PRO A 371 28.21 -0.50 7.48
C PRO A 371 26.93 -0.09 8.22
N ASP A 372 25.98 -1.02 8.38
CA ASP A 372 24.75 -0.70 9.13
C ASP A 372 25.17 -0.25 10.55
N PRO A 373 24.75 0.93 11.05
CA PRO A 373 25.17 1.40 12.37
C PRO A 373 24.88 0.40 13.50
N GLU A 374 23.91 -0.50 13.29
CA GLU A 374 23.54 -1.56 14.23
C GLU A 374 24.07 -2.97 13.86
N GLU A 375 24.83 -3.15 12.76
CA GLU A 375 25.63 -4.38 12.54
C GLU A 375 26.85 -4.46 13.47
N VAL A 376 27.18 -3.34 14.13
CA VAL A 376 28.32 -3.24 15.07
C VAL A 376 27.94 -3.68 16.49
N ASP A 377 26.66 -3.76 16.83
CA ASP A 377 26.20 -4.02 18.22
C ASP A 377 25.93 -5.51 18.55
N ASP A 378 25.96 -6.43 17.58
CA ASP A 378 25.70 -7.87 17.84
C ASP A 378 26.97 -8.71 17.99
N ASN A 379 28.15 -8.07 18.00
CA ASN A 379 29.45 -8.73 18.16
C ASN A 379 30.30 -8.16 19.30
N SER A 380 29.74 -7.31 20.17
CA SER A 380 30.40 -6.85 21.40
C SER A 380 29.81 -7.54 22.63
N THR A 381 29.98 -8.85 22.71
CA THR A 381 30.10 -9.54 24.00
C THR A 381 31.32 -10.44 23.93
N ASP A 382 32.49 -9.81 24.04
CA ASP A 382 33.66 -10.41 24.67
C ASP A 382 33.74 -9.82 26.09
N ASP A 383 33.41 -10.66 27.08
CA ASP A 383 34.22 -10.90 28.29
C ASP A 383 33.63 -12.07 29.11
#